data_AF-A0A7C9RPB3-F1
#
_entry.id   AF-A0A7C9RPB3-F1
#
_cell.length_a   1.000
_cell.length_b   1.000
_cell.length_c   1.000
_cell.angle_alpha   90.00
_cell.angle_beta   90.00
_cell.angle_gamma   90.00
#
_symmetry.space_group_name_H-M   'P 1'
#
loop_
_entity.id
_entity.type
_entity.pdbx_description
1 polymer ?
#
loop_
_entity_poly.entity_id
_entity_poly.type
_entity_poly.pdbx_seq_one_letter_code
_entity_poly.pdbx_strand_id
1 'polypeptide(L)' 'MSEERGAYIPEDTDSFEALDEDNIKHDPLETEPEEGWAESDKYGMTEYEQAHPRPLDERLKEERSDVGETGA' A
#
# COMPACT_ATOMS: atom_id res chain seq x y z
N MET A 1 -30.84 -29.35 -7.62
CA MET A 1 -31.31 -28.63 -6.43
C MET A 1 -30.19 -28.75 -5.42
N SER A 2 -29.49 -27.71 -4.98
CA SER A 2 -29.62 -26.27 -5.16
C SER A 2 -28.23 -25.68 -4.89
N GLU A 3 -27.84 -24.61 -5.57
CA GLU A 3 -26.74 -23.75 -5.13
C GLU A 3 -26.94 -23.41 -3.65
N GLU A 4 -26.05 -23.92 -2.80
CA GLU A 4 -25.88 -23.45 -1.44
C GLU A 4 -25.32 -22.03 -1.55
N ARG A 5 -26.24 -21.06 -1.62
CA ARG A 5 -25.95 -19.64 -1.53
C ARG A 5 -25.14 -19.45 -0.25
N GLY A 6 -23.84 -19.16 -0.43
CA GLY A 6 -22.90 -18.95 0.66
C GLY A 6 -23.54 -18.15 1.78
N ALA A 7 -23.50 -18.72 2.99
CA ALA A 7 -23.99 -18.07 4.19
C ALA A 7 -23.43 -16.65 4.22
N TYR A 8 -24.31 -15.66 4.28
CA TYR A 8 -23.93 -14.29 4.57
C TYR A 8 -23.28 -14.33 5.96
N ILE A 9 -21.95 -14.28 6.00
CA ILE A 9 -21.21 -14.07 7.24
C ILE A 9 -21.55 -12.63 7.62
N PRO A 10 -22.23 -12.38 8.75
CA PRO A 10 -22.37 -11.02 9.22
C PRO A 10 -20.97 -10.52 9.50
N GLU A 11 -20.47 -9.68 8.60
CA GLU A 11 -19.22 -8.98 8.82
C GLU A 11 -19.48 -8.06 10.00
N ASP A 12 -18.63 -8.13 11.02
CA ASP A 12 -18.72 -7.28 12.21
C ASP A 12 -18.32 -5.86 11.78
N THR A 13 -19.24 -5.17 11.10
CA THR A 13 -19.02 -3.86 10.49
C THR A 13 -18.64 -2.82 11.53
N ASP A 14 -19.17 -2.95 12.74
CA ASP A 14 -18.82 -2.10 13.88
C ASP A 14 -17.34 -2.23 14.26
N SER A 15 -16.75 -3.42 14.10
CA SER A 15 -15.31 -3.64 14.33
C SER A 15 -14.43 -3.02 13.25
N PHE A 16 -14.94 -2.87 12.02
CA PHE A 16 -14.20 -2.22 10.92
C PHE A 16 -14.29 -0.69 11.00
N GLU A 17 -15.46 -0.12 11.29
CA GLU A 17 -15.64 1.33 11.47
C GLU A 17 -14.80 1.85 12.65
N ALA A 18 -14.59 1.03 13.69
CA ALA A 18 -13.69 1.38 14.80
C ALA A 18 -12.21 1.54 14.37
N LEU A 19 -11.82 1.00 13.21
CA LEU A 19 -10.49 1.15 12.62
C LEU A 19 -10.39 2.38 11.70
N ASP A 20 -11.50 3.12 11.50
CA ASP A 20 -11.47 4.34 10.71
C ASP A 20 -10.59 5.41 11.36
N GLU A 21 -10.00 6.24 10.51
CA GLU A 21 -9.00 7.24 10.84
C GLU A 21 -9.47 8.22 11.93
N ASP A 22 -10.74 8.61 11.87
CA ASP A 22 -11.38 9.51 12.84
C ASP A 22 -11.47 8.89 14.24
N ASN A 23 -11.58 7.56 14.31
CA ASN A 23 -11.64 6.78 15.53
C ASN A 23 -10.24 6.44 16.09
N ILE A 24 -9.30 6.02 15.23
CA ILE A 24 -7.93 5.67 15.65
C ILE A 24 -7.03 6.89 15.90
N LYS A 25 -7.48 8.10 15.51
CA LYS A 25 -6.75 9.37 15.65
C LYS A 25 -5.30 9.28 15.15
N HIS A 26 -5.12 8.48 14.12
CA HIS A 26 -3.85 8.26 13.46
C HIS A 26 -4.06 8.70 12.02
N ASP A 27 -3.89 9.99 11.77
CA ASP A 27 -3.88 10.53 10.42
C ASP A 27 -2.52 10.17 9.78
N PRO A 28 -2.48 9.24 8.81
CA PRO A 28 -1.23 8.87 8.14
C PRO A 28 -0.63 10.02 7.32
N LEU A 29 -1.37 11.12 7.10
CA LEU A 29 -0.90 12.35 6.47
C LEU A 29 -0.38 13.39 7.49
N GLU A 30 -0.71 13.27 8.78
CA GLU A 30 -0.14 14.11 9.85
C GLU A 30 1.31 13.71 10.15
N THR A 31 1.62 12.43 10.00
CA THR A 31 3.00 11.95 10.12
C THR A 31 3.70 12.17 8.79
N GLU A 32 4.85 12.87 8.78
CA GLU A 32 5.66 12.95 7.56
C GLU A 32 5.93 11.50 7.09
N PRO A 33 5.61 11.15 5.83
CA PRO A 33 5.83 9.81 5.35
C PRO A 33 7.32 9.48 5.47
N GLU A 34 7.63 8.24 5.82
CA GLU A 34 9.00 7.77 6.09
C GLU A 34 9.99 8.39 5.10
N GLU A 35 11.07 9.01 5.61
CA GLU A 35 12.08 9.75 4.86
C GLU A 35 12.56 8.91 3.65
N GLY A 36 11.96 9.14 2.49
CA GLY A 36 12.10 8.30 1.30
C GLY A 36 10.92 8.42 0.34
N TRP A 37 9.70 8.51 0.88
CA TRP A 37 8.48 8.77 0.08
C TRP A 37 8.13 10.26 -0.01
N ALA A 38 8.58 11.07 0.96
CA ALA A 38 8.35 12.52 0.96
C ALA A 38 9.06 13.26 -0.19
N GLU A 39 10.17 12.70 -0.71
CA GLU A 39 10.97 13.32 -1.78
C GLU A 39 10.55 12.86 -3.18
N SER A 40 9.71 11.82 -3.29
CA SER A 40 9.18 11.41 -4.58
C SER A 40 8.04 12.33 -5.02
N ASP A 41 8.01 12.65 -6.30
CA ASP A 41 6.90 13.38 -6.91
C ASP A 41 5.61 12.54 -6.94
N LYS A 42 4.51 13.12 -7.44
CA LYS A 42 3.22 12.41 -7.58
C LYS A 42 3.26 11.17 -8.48
N TYR A 43 4.36 10.92 -9.17
CA TYR A 43 4.59 9.76 -10.02
C TYR A 43 5.62 8.79 -9.41
N GLY A 44 6.08 9.03 -8.18
CA GLY A 44 7.00 8.16 -7.46
C GLY A 44 8.48 8.37 -7.82
N MET A 45 8.87 9.55 -8.33
CA MET A 45 10.27 9.84 -8.72
C MET A 45 10.90 10.93 -7.86
N THR A 46 12.09 10.66 -7.34
CA THR A 46 12.88 11.68 -6.63
C THR A 46 13.64 12.60 -7.60
N GLU A 47 13.97 13.82 -7.18
CA GLU A 47 14.80 14.76 -7.96
C GLU A 47 16.19 14.16 -8.27
N TYR A 48 16.74 13.40 -7.33
CA TYR A 48 18.01 12.70 -7.52
C TYR A 48 17.93 11.67 -8.65
N GLU A 49 16.87 10.86 -8.71
CA GLU A 49 16.69 9.88 -9.78
C GLU A 49 16.47 10.53 -11.15
N GLN A 50 15.80 11.69 -11.20
CA GLN A 50 15.65 12.46 -12.43
C GLN A 50 16.98 13.01 -12.95
N ALA A 51 17.84 13.50 -12.03
CA ALA A 51 19.18 13.98 -12.36
C ALA A 51 20.15 12.85 -12.77
N HIS A 52 19.88 11.61 -12.33
CA HIS A 52 20.73 10.44 -12.58
C HIS A 52 19.95 9.34 -13.30
N PRO A 53 19.63 9.53 -14.59
CA PRO A 53 18.81 8.57 -15.34
C PRO A 53 19.51 7.21 -15.40
N ARG A 54 18.82 6.19 -14.89
CA ARG A 54 19.20 4.77 -15.03
C ARG A 54 18.26 4.09 -16.03
N PRO A 55 18.73 3.08 -16.78
CA PRO A 55 17.87 2.25 -17.63
C PRO A 55 16.72 1.64 -16.82
N LEU A 56 15.52 1.59 -17.41
CA LEU A 56 14.32 1.03 -16.76
C LEU A 56 14.54 -0.42 -16.30
N ASP A 57 15.27 -1.21 -17.09
CA ASP A 57 15.60 -2.61 -16.79
C ASP A 57 16.44 -2.78 -15.51
N GLU A 58 17.22 -1.77 -15.11
CA GLU A 58 17.99 -1.81 -13.87
C GLU A 58 17.10 -1.53 -12.67
N ARG A 59 16.18 -0.56 -12.79
CA ARG A 59 15.23 -0.21 -11.74
C ARG A 59 14.23 -1.33 -11.48
N LEU A 60 13.71 -1.97 -12.52
CA LEU A 60 12.80 -3.11 -12.41
C LEU A 60 13.39 -4.31 -11.66
N LYS A 61 14.72 -4.46 -11.61
CA LYS A 61 15.38 -5.53 -10.85
C LYS A 61 15.43 -5.25 -9.35
N GLU A 62 15.28 -3.99 -8.94
CA GLU A 62 15.24 -3.57 -7.53
C GLU A 62 13.86 -3.80 -6.93
N GLU A 63 12.80 -3.81 -7.75
CA GLU A 63 11.43 -4.06 -7.30
C GLU A 63 11.22 -5.52 -6.87
N ARG A 64 10.49 -5.67 -5.76
CA ARG A 64 10.04 -6.97 -5.28
C ARG A 64 8.72 -7.34 -5.95
N SER A 65 8.65 -8.52 -6.54
CA SER A 65 7.39 -9.06 -7.07
C SER A 65 6.40 -9.32 -5.95
N ASP A 66 5.22 -8.74 -6.05
CA ASP A 66 4.10 -8.93 -5.11
C ASP A 66 3.57 -10.38 -5.15
N VAL A 67 3.59 -10.99 -6.34
CA VAL A 67 3.17 -12.39 -6.55
C VAL A 67 4.34 -13.32 -6.26
N GLY A 68 4.61 -13.63 -5.00
CA GLY A 68 5.60 -14.66 -4.63
C GLY A 68 6.21 -14.60 -3.24
N GLU A 69 5.92 -13.60 -2.42
CA GLU A 69 6.38 -13.57 -1.04
C GLU A 69 5.43 -14.34 -0.10
N THR A 70 5.42 -15.67 -0.22
CA THR A 70 5.12 -16.48 0.96
C THR A 70 6.35 -16.43 1.84
N GLY A 71 6.30 -15.66 2.93
CA GLY A 71 7.33 -15.66 3.95
C GLY A 71 7.69 -17.09 4.35
N ALA A 72 8.99 -17.42 4.26
CA ALA A 72 9.58 -18.66 4.71
C ALA A 72 10.51 -18.39 5.90
#